data_AF-A0A7Y2ZA81-F1
#
_entry.id   AF-A0A7Y2ZA81-F1
#
_cell.length_a   1.000
_cell.length_b   1.000
_cell.length_c   1.000
_cell.angle_alpha   90.00
_cell.angle_beta   90.00
_cell.angle_gamma   90.00
#
_symmetry.space_group_name_H-M   'P 1'
#
loop_
_entity.id
_entity.type
_entity.pdbx_description
1 polymer ?
#
loop_
_entity_poly.entity_id
_entity_poly.type
_entity_poly.pdbx_seq_one_letter_code
_entity_poly.pdbx_strand_id
1 'polypeptide(L)'
;SDVNLLYSKGTLVISHDRLTNRVLHRLRPPSDGDILVPGGTVSVLGTTSIRVDELDGILPTVEEVNSNIREGSAMVPALGQARYIRAFSRVRPLLQPGADASDRQVTRGYSLIDHSSQLTNFCTITGGKLTTYRLMAEHASDLVAERLSNNVGCRTRELPMPDGGACRWTEPGASPKYWFQANNPDDSILCECEMVPQSAIDEIIKCAPDAGGEMTLEAIALRSRVGKGPCQGSFCGMRIASYLYDREYYRDKAGLDHLRQFLNERFKGVRSIIWGQQMAQMELSEALHCGLLGLDQTVNHGDESAE
;
A
#
# COMPACT_ATOMS: atom_id res chain seq x y z
N SER A 1 -23.68 -13.94 17.35
CA SER A 1 -22.77 -15.10 17.41
C SER A 1 -21.35 -14.59 17.27
N ASP A 2 -20.38 -15.19 17.95
CA ASP A 2 -19.00 -14.71 17.87
C ASP A 2 -18.43 -14.89 16.45
N VAL A 3 -17.61 -13.93 16.03
CA VAL A 3 -16.95 -13.92 14.71
C VAL A 3 -15.50 -14.33 14.90
N ASN A 4 -15.18 -15.60 14.62
CA ASN A 4 -13.84 -16.13 14.77
C ASN A 4 -13.03 -15.97 13.48
N LEU A 5 -11.92 -15.24 13.56
CA LEU A 5 -11.05 -14.96 12.43
C LEU A 5 -9.71 -15.67 12.57
N LEU A 6 -9.24 -16.16 11.44
CA LEU A 6 -7.94 -16.75 11.23
C LEU A 6 -7.09 -15.78 10.40
N TYR A 7 -5.89 -15.46 10.86
CA TYR A 7 -5.03 -14.47 10.21
C TYR A 7 -3.92 -15.14 9.40
N SER A 8 -3.92 -14.88 8.08
CA SER A 8 -2.88 -15.36 7.17
C SER A 8 -2.08 -14.18 6.63
N LYS A 9 -0.85 -14.02 7.11
CA LYS A 9 0.11 -13.04 6.62
C LYS A 9 0.66 -13.47 5.27
N GLY A 10 0.65 -12.58 4.30
CA GLY A 10 1.32 -12.74 3.02
C GLY A 10 2.29 -11.61 2.73
N THR A 11 3.49 -11.99 2.31
CA THR A 11 4.59 -11.08 1.95
C THR A 11 4.81 -11.11 0.45
N LEU A 12 4.95 -9.91 -0.13
CA LEU A 12 5.30 -9.67 -1.52
C LEU A 12 6.63 -8.92 -1.59
N VAL A 13 7.42 -9.17 -2.63
CA VAL A 13 8.69 -8.50 -2.89
C VAL A 13 8.67 -7.84 -4.28
N ILE A 14 9.26 -6.65 -4.39
CA ILE A 14 9.26 -5.81 -5.59
C ILE A 14 10.70 -5.69 -6.11
N SER A 15 10.93 -6.09 -7.36
CA SER A 15 12.20 -5.90 -8.06
C SER A 15 12.37 -4.45 -8.54
N HIS A 16 13.62 -4.04 -8.76
CA HIS A 16 13.95 -2.76 -9.40
C HIS A 16 13.44 -2.71 -10.84
N ASP A 17 13.68 -3.80 -11.60
CA ASP A 17 13.35 -3.88 -13.02
C ASP A 17 12.16 -4.80 -13.27
N ARG A 18 11.39 -4.48 -14.30
CA ARG A 18 10.36 -5.35 -14.86
C ARG A 18 11.03 -6.50 -15.59
N LEU A 19 10.83 -7.71 -15.09
CA LEU A 19 11.38 -8.94 -15.68
C LEU A 19 10.49 -9.55 -16.77
N THR A 20 9.19 -9.25 -16.77
CA THR A 20 8.21 -9.83 -17.72
C THR A 20 7.21 -8.78 -18.19
N ASN A 21 6.60 -8.97 -19.37
CA ASN A 21 5.51 -8.11 -19.87
C ASN A 21 4.12 -8.69 -19.62
N ARG A 22 4.04 -9.90 -19.06
CA ARG A 22 2.79 -10.62 -18.75
C ARG A 22 2.91 -11.19 -17.34
N VAL A 23 1.75 -11.46 -16.74
CA VAL A 23 1.69 -12.21 -15.49
C VAL A 23 2.17 -13.63 -15.75
N LEU A 24 3.10 -14.10 -14.92
CA LEU A 24 3.49 -15.50 -14.88
C LEU A 24 2.87 -16.14 -13.63
N HIS A 25 2.31 -17.33 -13.81
CA HIS A 25 1.70 -18.12 -12.76
C HIS A 25 2.16 -19.56 -12.92
N ARG A 26 2.59 -20.21 -11.83
CA ARG A 26 3.18 -21.55 -11.86
C ARG A 26 2.18 -22.69 -12.16
N LEU A 27 0.88 -22.38 -12.19
CA LEU A 27 -0.24 -23.28 -12.55
C LEU A 27 -0.24 -24.61 -11.78
N ARG A 28 0.06 -24.54 -10.48
CA ARG A 28 0.01 -25.66 -9.52
C ARG A 28 -0.98 -25.35 -8.38
N PRO A 29 -1.29 -26.31 -7.48
CA PRO A 29 -1.97 -25.99 -6.23
C PRO A 29 -1.26 -24.84 -5.49
N PRO A 30 -1.99 -23.84 -4.94
CA PRO A 30 -1.39 -22.62 -4.42
C PRO A 30 -0.30 -22.86 -3.39
N SER A 31 0.85 -22.22 -3.58
CA SER A 31 2.02 -22.25 -2.73
C SER A 31 2.75 -20.89 -2.78
N ASP A 32 3.86 -20.79 -2.05
CA ASP A 32 4.62 -19.56 -1.94
C ASP A 32 5.35 -19.22 -3.26
N GLY A 33 5.49 -17.93 -3.58
CA GLY A 33 6.25 -17.46 -4.74
C GLY A 33 5.69 -17.86 -6.12
N ASP A 34 4.41 -18.24 -6.20
CA ASP A 34 3.81 -18.81 -7.41
C ASP A 34 3.50 -17.80 -8.53
N ILE A 35 3.50 -16.49 -8.24
CA ILE A 35 3.03 -15.44 -9.17
C ILE A 35 4.06 -14.33 -9.30
N LEU A 36 4.38 -13.97 -10.55
CA LEU A 36 5.15 -12.79 -10.90
C LEU A 36 4.28 -11.85 -11.75
N VAL A 37 4.06 -10.64 -11.26
CA VAL A 37 3.19 -9.64 -11.90
C VAL A 37 4.03 -8.43 -12.35
N PRO A 38 3.94 -8.00 -13.61
CA PRO A 38 4.51 -6.72 -14.01
C PRO A 38 3.70 -5.56 -13.44
N GLY A 39 4.37 -4.59 -12.82
CA GLY A 39 3.75 -3.38 -12.30
C GLY A 39 4.54 -2.15 -12.71
N GLY A 40 4.20 -1.52 -13.82
CA GLY A 40 5.02 -0.39 -14.29
C GLY A 40 6.44 -0.82 -14.59
N THR A 41 7.45 -0.07 -14.15
CA THR A 41 8.85 -0.41 -14.40
C THR A 41 9.40 -1.53 -13.53
N VAL A 42 8.59 -2.11 -12.62
CA VAL A 42 9.00 -3.15 -11.66
C VAL A 42 8.27 -4.48 -11.90
N SER A 43 8.72 -5.55 -11.23
CA SER A 43 7.96 -6.78 -11.04
C SER A 43 7.63 -7.01 -9.57
N VAL A 44 6.45 -7.55 -9.31
CA VAL A 44 5.97 -7.93 -7.98
C VAL A 44 5.90 -9.45 -7.92
N LEU A 45 6.67 -10.03 -6.99
CA LEU A 45 6.76 -11.47 -6.76
C LEU A 45 6.09 -11.83 -5.43
N GLY A 46 5.36 -12.94 -5.45
CA GLY A 46 5.02 -13.67 -4.24
C GLY A 46 3.78 -14.53 -4.43
N THR A 47 2.93 -14.73 -3.42
CA THR A 47 3.00 -14.28 -2.01
C THR A 47 3.43 -15.44 -1.11
N THR A 48 3.78 -15.17 0.14
CA THR A 48 3.75 -16.19 1.21
C THR A 48 2.36 -16.36 1.82
N SER A 49 2.16 -17.43 2.61
CA SER A 49 0.98 -17.65 3.47
C SER A 49 1.36 -18.22 4.83
N ILE A 50 1.57 -17.34 5.83
CA ILE A 50 2.01 -17.69 7.18
C ILE A 50 0.91 -17.36 8.19
N ARG A 51 0.65 -18.29 9.11
CA ARG A 51 -0.29 -18.07 10.21
C ARG A 51 0.28 -17.08 11.22
N VAL A 52 -0.53 -16.12 11.65
CA VAL A 52 -0.19 -15.20 12.75
C VAL A 52 -1.35 -15.15 13.74
N ASP A 53 -1.03 -14.84 14.99
CA ASP A 53 -2.03 -14.71 16.06
C ASP A 53 -2.28 -13.24 16.43
N GLU A 54 -1.26 -12.40 16.27
CA GLU A 54 -1.31 -10.96 16.54
C GLU A 54 -1.24 -10.14 15.25
N LEU A 55 -1.87 -8.96 15.26
CA LEU A 55 -1.92 -8.03 14.12
C LEU A 55 -0.94 -6.86 14.28
N ASP A 56 -0.25 -6.78 15.41
CA ASP A 56 0.78 -5.77 15.65
C ASP A 56 2.08 -6.15 14.96
N GLY A 57 2.81 -5.15 14.46
CA GLY A 57 4.15 -5.37 13.90
C GLY A 57 4.21 -6.23 12.63
N ILE A 58 3.14 -6.28 11.82
CA ILE A 58 3.12 -7.03 10.56
C ILE A 58 4.13 -6.46 9.56
N LEU A 59 5.31 -7.08 9.53
CA LEU A 59 6.43 -6.70 8.68
C LEU A 59 6.96 -7.90 7.88
N PRO A 60 7.53 -7.66 6.68
CA PRO A 60 8.27 -8.67 5.96
C PRO A 60 9.47 -9.16 6.77
N THR A 61 9.70 -10.46 6.75
CA THR A 61 10.93 -11.06 7.28
C THR A 61 11.88 -11.41 6.14
N VAL A 62 13.18 -11.50 6.45
CA VAL A 62 14.20 -11.95 5.48
C VAL A 62 13.86 -13.35 4.97
N GLU A 63 13.38 -14.25 5.84
CA GLU A 63 13.02 -15.62 5.45
C GLU A 63 11.83 -15.66 4.47
N GLU A 64 10.81 -14.84 4.70
CA GLU A 64 9.68 -14.72 3.77
C GLU A 64 10.10 -14.21 2.39
N VAL A 65 10.99 -13.21 2.37
CA VAL A 65 11.54 -12.70 1.11
C VAL A 65 12.37 -13.79 0.42
N ASN A 66 13.26 -14.46 1.15
CA ASN A 66 14.08 -15.54 0.60
C ASN A 66 13.24 -16.72 0.08
N SER A 67 12.14 -17.07 0.76
CA SER A 67 11.19 -18.10 0.29
C SER A 67 10.59 -17.71 -1.06
N ASN A 68 10.04 -16.49 -1.15
CA ASN A 68 9.50 -15.97 -2.41
C ASN A 68 10.54 -15.97 -3.53
N ILE A 69 11.76 -15.48 -3.28
CA ILE A 69 12.84 -15.42 -4.28
C ILE A 69 13.22 -16.83 -4.74
N ARG A 70 13.37 -17.78 -3.81
CA ARG A 70 13.74 -19.17 -4.11
C ARG A 70 12.69 -19.86 -4.97
N GLU A 71 11.42 -19.81 -4.56
CA GLU A 71 10.31 -20.41 -5.31
C GLU A 71 10.09 -19.72 -6.66
N GLY A 72 10.16 -18.38 -6.68
CA GLY A 72 10.07 -17.60 -7.90
C GLY A 72 11.21 -17.89 -8.88
N SER A 73 12.43 -18.09 -8.38
CA SER A 73 13.61 -18.39 -9.21
C SER A 73 13.53 -19.74 -9.91
N ALA A 74 12.76 -20.69 -9.37
CA ALA A 74 12.46 -21.94 -10.06
C ALA A 74 11.60 -21.73 -11.33
N MET A 75 10.82 -20.64 -11.38
CA MET A 75 10.02 -20.23 -12.55
C MET A 75 10.78 -19.24 -13.44
N VAL A 76 11.49 -18.27 -12.85
CA VAL A 76 12.24 -17.21 -13.53
C VAL A 76 13.63 -17.05 -12.88
N PRO A 77 14.68 -17.74 -13.38
CA PRO A 77 16.00 -17.75 -12.74
C PRO A 77 16.62 -16.37 -12.49
N ALA A 78 16.29 -15.37 -13.30
CA ALA A 78 16.76 -13.99 -13.12
C ALA A 78 16.35 -13.36 -11.77
N LEU A 79 15.30 -13.87 -11.11
CA LEU A 79 14.88 -13.41 -9.78
C LEU A 79 15.96 -13.64 -8.71
N GLY A 80 16.80 -14.67 -8.86
CA GLY A 80 17.85 -14.97 -7.87
C GLY A 80 18.96 -13.92 -7.83
N GLN A 81 19.10 -13.11 -8.88
CA GLN A 81 20.11 -12.07 -9.01
C GLN A 81 19.51 -10.66 -9.11
N ALA A 82 18.18 -10.55 -9.14
CA ALA A 82 17.50 -9.27 -9.27
C ALA A 82 17.79 -8.37 -8.06
N ARG A 83 17.89 -7.07 -8.32
CA ARG A 83 17.82 -6.07 -7.26
C ARG A 83 16.37 -5.94 -6.80
N TYR A 84 16.13 -6.03 -5.51
CA TYR A 84 14.82 -5.75 -4.91
C TYR A 84 14.80 -4.34 -4.33
N ILE A 85 13.69 -3.63 -4.41
CA ILE A 85 13.58 -2.23 -3.91
C ILE A 85 12.59 -2.09 -2.76
N ARG A 86 11.69 -3.06 -2.58
CA ARG A 86 10.72 -3.07 -1.49
C ARG A 86 10.17 -4.47 -1.23
N ALA A 87 9.81 -4.76 0.00
CA ALA A 87 8.91 -5.84 0.40
C ALA A 87 7.77 -5.26 1.25
N PHE A 88 6.62 -5.92 1.27
CA PHE A 88 5.53 -5.55 2.17
C PHE A 88 4.67 -6.76 2.53
N SER A 89 4.10 -6.71 3.73
CA SER A 89 3.21 -7.76 4.25
C SER A 89 1.81 -7.21 4.48
N ARG A 90 0.82 -8.08 4.30
CA ARG A 90 -0.59 -7.83 4.64
C ARG A 90 -1.20 -9.10 5.22
N VAL A 91 -2.20 -8.94 6.07
CA VAL A 91 -2.93 -10.06 6.67
C VAL A 91 -4.27 -10.24 5.97
N ARG A 92 -4.61 -11.49 5.65
CA ARG A 92 -5.91 -11.89 5.15
C ARG A 92 -6.77 -12.35 6.34
N PRO A 93 -7.91 -11.72 6.63
CA PRO A 93 -8.85 -12.18 7.65
C PRO A 93 -9.71 -13.30 7.07
N LEU A 94 -9.45 -14.53 7.47
CA LEU A 94 -10.15 -15.72 7.00
C LEU A 94 -11.19 -16.12 8.04
N LEU A 95 -12.46 -16.25 7.63
CA LEU A 95 -13.52 -16.63 8.56
C LEU A 95 -13.40 -18.12 8.91
N GLN A 96 -13.29 -18.47 10.19
CA GLN A 96 -13.32 -19.87 10.59
C GLN A 96 -14.77 -20.40 10.47
N PRO A 97 -15.04 -21.43 9.67
CA PRO A 97 -16.29 -22.18 9.83
C PRO A 97 -16.26 -22.79 11.24
N GLY A 98 -17.41 -22.95 11.92
CA GLY A 98 -17.48 -23.39 13.32
C GLY A 98 -16.57 -24.59 13.68
N ALA A 99 -16.31 -24.77 14.98
CA ALA A 99 -15.20 -25.53 15.62
C ALA A 99 -14.77 -26.89 15.03
N ASP A 100 -15.54 -27.54 14.15
CA ASP A 100 -15.27 -28.84 13.54
C ASP A 100 -14.68 -28.79 12.11
N ALA A 101 -14.33 -27.61 11.57
CA ALA A 101 -13.84 -27.49 10.20
C ALA A 101 -12.30 -27.34 10.09
N SER A 102 -11.69 -28.21 9.27
CA SER A 102 -10.26 -28.20 8.91
C SER A 102 -9.78 -26.85 8.32
N ASP A 103 -8.66 -26.34 8.85
CA ASP A 103 -7.97 -25.08 8.48
C ASP A 103 -7.73 -24.87 6.98
N ARG A 104 -7.76 -25.95 6.17
CA ARG A 104 -7.53 -25.88 4.71
C ARG A 104 -8.81 -25.78 3.87
N GLN A 105 -10.00 -25.81 4.47
CA GLN A 105 -11.29 -25.65 3.78
C GLN A 105 -12.04 -24.36 4.17
N VAL A 106 -11.33 -23.39 4.73
CA VAL A 106 -11.91 -22.07 5.01
C VAL A 106 -12.46 -21.48 3.70
N THR A 107 -13.77 -21.23 3.68
CA THR A 107 -14.48 -20.73 2.51
C THR A 107 -13.90 -19.37 2.11
N ARG A 108 -13.33 -19.27 0.91
CA ARG A 108 -12.78 -18.01 0.33
C ARG A 108 -13.88 -17.00 -0.07
N GLY A 109 -15.06 -17.12 0.53
CA GLY A 109 -16.20 -16.21 0.35
C GLY A 109 -16.16 -15.06 1.35
N TYR A 110 -17.22 -14.26 1.35
CA TYR A 110 -17.50 -13.29 2.40
C TYR A 110 -18.74 -13.75 3.18
N SER A 111 -18.90 -13.24 4.39
CA SER A 111 -20.07 -13.47 5.24
C SER A 111 -20.65 -12.15 5.72
N LEU A 112 -21.97 -12.03 5.69
CA LEU A 112 -22.73 -10.95 6.31
C LEU A 112 -23.50 -11.51 7.50
N ILE A 113 -23.22 -10.99 8.70
CA ILE A 113 -23.76 -11.48 9.96
C ILE A 113 -24.61 -10.36 10.58
N ASP A 114 -25.91 -10.63 10.71
CA ASP A 114 -26.94 -9.66 11.10
C ASP A 114 -26.95 -9.33 12.61
N HIS A 115 -26.49 -10.25 13.48
CA HIS A 115 -26.43 -10.10 14.95
C HIS A 115 -27.72 -9.63 15.67
N SER A 116 -28.86 -9.49 14.99
CA SER A 116 -30.11 -8.91 15.56
C SER A 116 -30.68 -9.68 16.75
N SER A 117 -30.33 -10.96 16.91
CA SER A 117 -30.66 -11.77 18.09
C SER A 117 -29.91 -11.34 19.37
N GLN A 118 -28.83 -10.55 19.22
CA GLN A 118 -27.99 -10.04 20.31
C GLN A 118 -27.98 -8.51 20.36
N LEU A 119 -27.86 -7.85 19.20
CA LEU A 119 -27.80 -6.40 19.06
C LEU A 119 -28.46 -5.95 17.74
N THR A 120 -29.52 -5.16 17.84
CA THR A 120 -30.43 -4.84 16.74
C THR A 120 -29.89 -3.83 15.71
N ASN A 121 -28.86 -3.07 16.06
CA ASN A 121 -28.28 -2.01 15.22
C ASN A 121 -26.83 -2.29 14.82
N PHE A 122 -26.43 -3.56 14.84
CA PHE A 122 -25.08 -3.99 14.51
C PHE A 122 -25.12 -5.05 13.43
N CYS A 123 -24.12 -5.10 12.56
CA CYS A 123 -23.91 -6.18 11.60
C CYS A 123 -22.42 -6.27 11.29
N THR A 124 -21.93 -7.43 10.88
CA THR A 124 -20.54 -7.64 10.47
C THR A 124 -20.47 -8.14 9.05
N ILE A 125 -19.65 -7.51 8.21
CA ILE A 125 -19.23 -8.08 6.93
C ILE A 125 -17.73 -8.38 6.97
N THR A 126 -17.36 -9.63 6.70
CA THR A 126 -15.97 -10.08 6.78
C THR A 126 -15.63 -11.12 5.72
N GLY A 127 -14.34 -11.38 5.54
CA GLY A 127 -13.80 -12.21 4.45
C GLY A 127 -13.85 -11.49 3.11
N GLY A 128 -14.09 -12.25 2.05
CA GLY A 128 -14.15 -11.73 0.68
C GLY A 128 -12.80 -11.33 0.12
N LYS A 129 -12.83 -10.64 -1.02
CA LYS A 129 -11.66 -10.16 -1.75
C LYS A 129 -11.91 -8.75 -2.25
N LEU A 130 -10.85 -8.05 -2.61
CA LEU A 130 -10.97 -6.78 -3.32
C LEU A 130 -11.84 -6.96 -4.59
N THR A 131 -11.69 -8.04 -5.35
CA THR A 131 -12.51 -8.27 -6.55
C THR A 131 -14.01 -8.45 -6.26
N THR A 132 -14.42 -8.67 -5.01
CA THR A 132 -15.81 -8.81 -4.59
C THR A 132 -16.31 -7.64 -3.74
N TYR A 133 -15.52 -6.57 -3.56
CA TYR A 133 -15.84 -5.48 -2.64
C TYR A 133 -17.21 -4.85 -2.94
N ARG A 134 -17.56 -4.65 -4.22
CA ARG A 134 -18.82 -4.02 -4.63
C ARG A 134 -20.02 -4.87 -4.22
N LEU A 135 -19.95 -6.19 -4.46
CA LEU A 135 -21.03 -7.12 -4.10
C LEU A 135 -21.18 -7.23 -2.58
N MET A 136 -20.06 -7.21 -1.84
CA MET A 136 -20.09 -7.16 -0.38
C MET A 136 -20.78 -5.89 0.12
N ALA A 137 -20.42 -4.73 -0.43
CA ALA A 137 -21.02 -3.45 -0.08
C ALA A 137 -22.52 -3.40 -0.42
N GLU A 138 -22.92 -3.95 -1.56
CA GLU A 138 -24.32 -4.11 -1.97
C GLU A 138 -25.11 -4.91 -0.91
N HIS A 139 -24.66 -6.12 -0.57
CA HIS A 139 -25.37 -6.95 0.43
C HIS A 139 -25.43 -6.29 1.83
N ALA A 140 -24.34 -5.65 2.26
CA ALA A 140 -24.34 -4.91 3.52
C ALA A 140 -25.28 -3.71 3.50
N SER A 141 -25.34 -2.99 2.39
CA SER A 141 -26.23 -1.83 2.23
C SER A 141 -27.69 -2.24 2.12
N ASP A 142 -27.99 -3.35 1.46
CA ASP A 142 -29.35 -3.88 1.34
C ASP A 142 -29.92 -4.24 2.72
N LEU A 143 -29.12 -4.89 3.58
CA LEU A 143 -29.50 -5.17 4.97
C LEU A 143 -29.82 -3.88 5.75
N VAL A 144 -28.97 -2.86 5.59
CA VAL A 144 -29.19 -1.56 6.25
C VAL A 144 -30.43 -0.86 5.68
N ALA A 145 -30.66 -0.93 4.37
CA ALA A 145 -31.80 -0.32 3.71
C ALA A 145 -33.12 -0.96 4.19
N GLU A 146 -33.15 -2.29 4.31
CA GLU A 146 -34.29 -3.04 4.87
C GLU A 146 -34.63 -2.56 6.28
N ARG A 147 -33.63 -2.47 7.17
CA ARG A 147 -33.81 -1.97 8.55
C ARG A 147 -34.33 -0.54 8.62
N LEU A 148 -33.97 0.31 7.64
CA LEU A 148 -34.42 1.69 7.52
C LEU A 148 -35.73 1.85 6.72
N SER A 149 -36.37 0.75 6.31
CA SER A 149 -37.54 0.75 5.43
C SER A 149 -37.32 1.50 4.12
N ASN A 150 -36.07 1.51 3.63
CA ASN A 150 -35.70 2.10 2.36
C ASN A 150 -35.81 1.05 1.24
N ASN A 151 -36.76 1.25 0.33
CA ASN A 151 -37.05 0.33 -0.78
C ASN A 151 -36.34 0.73 -2.09
N VAL A 152 -35.41 1.69 -2.07
CA VAL A 152 -34.64 2.09 -3.25
C VAL A 152 -33.59 1.01 -3.55
N GLY A 153 -33.70 0.37 -4.72
CA GLY A 153 -32.76 -0.68 -5.14
C GLY A 153 -31.31 -0.18 -5.32
N CYS A 154 -30.35 -1.08 -5.06
CA CYS A 154 -28.93 -0.79 -5.22
C CYS A 154 -28.58 -0.45 -6.68
N ARG A 155 -27.82 0.63 -6.89
CA ARG A 155 -27.39 1.12 -8.22
C ARG A 155 -25.89 1.01 -8.45
N THR A 156 -25.14 0.43 -7.51
CA THR A 156 -23.66 0.42 -7.54
C THR A 156 -23.08 -0.36 -8.73
N ARG A 157 -23.86 -1.22 -9.38
CA ARG A 157 -23.47 -1.91 -10.61
C ARG A 157 -23.39 -0.98 -11.82
N GLU A 158 -24.23 0.06 -11.84
CA GLU A 158 -24.43 0.95 -12.99
C GLU A 158 -23.78 2.32 -12.79
N LEU A 159 -23.66 2.76 -11.53
CA LEU A 159 -23.02 4.02 -11.19
C LEU A 159 -21.49 3.87 -11.28
N PRO A 160 -20.84 4.63 -12.18
CA PRO A 160 -19.38 4.63 -12.23
C PRO A 160 -18.82 5.26 -10.95
N MET A 161 -17.65 4.79 -10.53
CA MET A 161 -16.86 5.49 -9.52
C MET A 161 -16.56 6.92 -10.02
N PRO A 162 -16.52 7.94 -9.13
CA PRO A 162 -16.09 9.27 -9.51
C PRO A 162 -14.72 9.22 -10.21
N ASP A 163 -14.63 9.77 -11.42
CA ASP A 163 -13.34 9.93 -12.08
C ASP A 163 -12.59 11.08 -11.43
N GLY A 164 -11.48 10.78 -10.79
CA GLY A 164 -10.56 11.78 -10.24
C GLY A 164 -9.35 11.87 -11.15
N GLY A 165 -9.16 13.00 -11.83
CA GLY A 165 -7.93 13.29 -12.59
C GLY A 165 -6.67 12.98 -11.78
N ALA A 166 -6.71 13.22 -10.46
CA ALA A 166 -5.63 12.89 -9.53
C ALA A 166 -5.26 11.39 -9.45
N CYS A 167 -6.16 10.45 -9.77
CA CYS A 167 -5.84 9.03 -9.77
C CYS A 167 -4.81 8.66 -10.85
N ARG A 168 -4.68 9.48 -11.91
CA ARG A 168 -3.69 9.25 -12.98
C ARG A 168 -2.26 9.16 -12.44
N TRP A 169 -1.95 9.89 -11.37
CA TRP A 169 -0.61 9.94 -10.80
C TRP A 169 -0.20 8.64 -10.12
N THR A 170 -1.14 7.74 -9.84
CA THR A 170 -0.86 6.39 -9.33
C THR A 170 -0.44 5.41 -10.44
N GLU A 171 -0.77 5.72 -11.69
CA GLU A 171 -0.50 4.87 -12.84
C GLU A 171 1.00 4.93 -13.20
N PRO A 172 1.70 3.78 -13.24
CA PRO A 172 3.09 3.78 -13.60
C PRO A 172 3.34 4.32 -15.02
N GLY A 173 4.24 5.29 -15.15
CA GLY A 173 4.57 5.91 -16.43
C GLY A 173 3.63 7.03 -16.87
N ALA A 174 2.57 7.34 -16.12
CA ALA A 174 1.70 8.48 -16.41
C ALA A 174 2.44 9.82 -16.21
N SER A 175 3.15 10.01 -15.09
CA SER A 175 3.86 11.26 -14.80
C SER A 175 4.96 11.59 -15.82
N PRO A 176 5.84 10.65 -16.25
CA PRO A 176 6.78 10.92 -17.33
C PRO A 176 6.11 11.34 -18.65
N LYS A 177 5.01 10.67 -19.04
CA LYS A 177 4.26 11.00 -20.26
C LYS A 177 3.66 12.40 -20.17
N TYR A 178 3.05 12.73 -19.04
CA TYR A 178 2.49 14.05 -18.77
C TYR A 178 3.57 15.12 -18.88
N TRP A 179 4.69 14.96 -18.16
CA TRP A 179 5.76 15.95 -18.13
C TRP A 179 6.35 16.20 -19.53
N PHE A 180 6.58 15.13 -20.29
CA PHE A 180 7.06 15.22 -21.67
C PHE A 180 6.07 15.94 -22.59
N GLN A 181 4.78 15.64 -22.47
CA GLN A 181 3.73 16.26 -23.31
C GLN A 181 3.49 17.73 -22.93
N ALA A 182 3.49 18.04 -21.63
CA ALA A 182 3.33 19.40 -21.14
C ALA A 182 4.49 20.29 -21.57
N ASN A 183 5.72 19.74 -21.64
CA ASN A 183 6.94 20.42 -22.05
C ASN A 183 7.10 21.80 -21.36
N ASN A 184 6.76 21.85 -20.07
CA ASN A 184 6.76 23.05 -19.27
C ASN A 184 8.00 23.06 -18.36
N PRO A 185 9.03 23.87 -18.66
CA PRO A 185 10.24 23.92 -17.85
C PRO A 185 10.01 24.49 -16.45
N ASP A 186 8.94 25.25 -16.24
CA ASP A 186 8.61 25.82 -14.92
C ASP A 186 7.95 24.78 -13.99
N ASP A 187 7.48 23.65 -14.53
CA ASP A 187 6.90 22.55 -13.76
C ASP A 187 7.99 21.59 -13.28
N SER A 188 8.68 22.02 -12.21
CA SER A 188 9.82 21.31 -11.63
C SER A 188 9.45 19.89 -11.19
N ILE A 189 10.36 18.94 -11.45
CA ILE A 189 10.23 17.56 -10.99
C ILE A 189 10.63 17.47 -9.52
N LEU A 190 9.71 17.03 -8.66
CA LEU A 190 9.97 16.82 -7.23
C LEU A 190 10.41 15.38 -6.93
N CYS A 191 10.02 14.41 -7.76
CA CYS A 191 10.47 13.02 -7.68
C CYS A 191 11.00 12.53 -9.04
N GLU A 192 12.32 12.44 -9.19
CA GLU A 192 12.98 12.05 -10.45
C GLU A 192 12.80 10.57 -10.76
N CYS A 193 12.81 9.71 -9.72
CA CYS A 193 12.66 8.27 -9.93
C CYS A 193 11.35 7.89 -10.63
N GLU A 194 10.29 8.69 -10.44
CA GLU A 194 8.96 8.44 -10.99
C GLU A 194 8.47 9.62 -11.83
N MET A 195 9.36 10.59 -12.11
CA MET A 195 9.10 11.83 -12.86
C MET A 195 7.84 12.57 -12.42
N VAL A 196 7.63 12.72 -11.10
CA VAL A 196 6.44 13.41 -10.55
C VAL A 196 6.73 14.92 -10.45
N PRO A 197 6.01 15.77 -11.19
CA PRO A 197 6.19 17.22 -11.14
C PRO A 197 5.42 17.87 -9.98
N GLN A 198 5.72 19.13 -9.69
CA GLN A 198 5.03 19.91 -8.67
C GLN A 198 3.53 20.10 -8.95
N SER A 199 3.14 20.26 -10.22
CA SER A 199 1.72 20.35 -10.61
C SER A 199 0.90 19.11 -10.24
N ALA A 200 1.53 17.93 -10.19
CA ALA A 200 0.88 16.70 -9.73
C ALA A 200 0.55 16.77 -8.24
N ILE A 201 1.44 17.36 -7.43
CA ILE A 201 1.19 17.57 -6.00
C ILE A 201 0.01 18.53 -5.81
N ASP A 202 -0.02 19.62 -6.57
CA ASP A 202 -1.12 20.59 -6.53
C ASP A 202 -2.48 19.96 -6.87
N GLU A 203 -2.53 19.12 -7.90
CA GLU A 203 -3.76 18.42 -8.28
C GLU A 203 -4.21 17.42 -7.22
N ILE A 204 -3.27 16.67 -6.63
CA ILE A 204 -3.57 15.72 -5.55
C ILE A 204 -4.18 16.43 -4.34
N ILE A 205 -3.63 17.58 -3.95
CA ILE A 205 -4.15 18.38 -2.84
C ILE A 205 -5.56 18.87 -3.17
N LYS A 206 -5.78 19.43 -4.36
CA LYS A 206 -7.09 19.92 -4.81
C LYS A 206 -8.16 18.82 -4.84
N CYS A 207 -7.80 17.60 -5.20
CA CYS A 207 -8.73 16.47 -5.29
C CYS A 207 -8.97 15.74 -3.96
N ALA A 208 -8.31 16.13 -2.87
CA ALA A 208 -8.50 15.55 -1.55
C ALA A 208 -8.66 16.62 -0.46
N PRO A 209 -9.65 17.53 -0.59
CA PRO A 209 -9.88 18.60 0.39
C PRO A 209 -10.32 18.04 1.75
N ASP A 210 -11.01 16.89 1.75
CA ASP A 210 -11.61 16.27 2.94
C ASP A 210 -10.65 15.31 3.68
N ALA A 211 -9.34 15.43 3.50
CA ALA A 211 -8.34 14.56 4.16
C ALA A 211 -8.31 14.69 5.70
N GLY A 212 -9.21 15.46 6.31
CA GLY A 212 -9.48 15.47 7.76
C GLY A 212 -8.41 16.15 8.62
N GLY A 213 -7.41 16.77 8.01
CA GLY A 213 -6.26 17.43 8.62
C GLY A 213 -5.27 17.93 7.56
N GLU A 214 -4.01 18.17 7.92
CA GLU A 214 -2.94 18.53 6.99
C GLU A 214 -2.64 17.39 6.00
N MET A 215 -2.34 17.71 4.73
CA MET A 215 -2.02 16.72 3.71
C MET A 215 -0.67 16.06 4.00
N THR A 216 -0.66 14.80 4.45
CA THR A 216 0.60 14.09 4.74
C THR A 216 1.32 13.62 3.48
N LEU A 217 2.63 13.39 3.59
CA LEU A 217 3.42 12.82 2.49
C LEU A 217 2.98 11.39 2.13
N GLU A 218 2.48 10.60 3.08
CA GLU A 218 1.88 9.29 2.80
C GLU A 218 0.61 9.42 2.00
N ALA A 219 -0.25 10.40 2.32
CA ALA A 219 -1.47 10.65 1.57
C ALA A 219 -1.17 11.01 0.11
N ILE A 220 -0.11 11.79 -0.13
CA ILE A 220 0.42 12.10 -1.47
C ILE A 220 0.99 10.82 -2.13
N ALA A 221 1.76 10.02 -1.41
CA ALA A 221 2.34 8.79 -1.94
C ALA A 221 1.29 7.71 -2.24
N LEU A 222 0.16 7.67 -1.53
CA LEU A 222 -0.97 6.79 -1.84
C LEU A 222 -1.66 7.21 -3.14
N ARG A 223 -1.72 8.51 -3.42
CA ARG A 223 -2.35 9.12 -4.61
C ARG A 223 -1.40 9.34 -5.78
N SER A 224 -0.13 8.97 -5.64
CA SER A 224 0.87 9.12 -6.69
C SER A 224 1.87 7.97 -6.72
N ARG A 225 2.92 8.13 -7.52
CA ARG A 225 4.11 7.28 -7.52
C ARG A 225 5.23 7.77 -6.60
N VAL A 226 5.07 8.92 -5.93
CA VAL A 226 6.08 9.50 -5.00
C VAL A 226 6.58 8.45 -4.00
N GLY A 227 7.90 8.35 -3.87
CA GLY A 227 8.56 7.42 -2.94
C GLY A 227 8.41 5.94 -3.26
N LYS A 228 7.91 5.58 -4.45
CA LYS A 228 7.77 4.19 -4.87
C LYS A 228 8.84 3.74 -5.88
N GLY A 229 9.67 4.67 -6.35
CA GLY A 229 10.81 4.37 -7.21
C GLY A 229 12.02 3.83 -6.44
N PRO A 230 13.15 3.59 -7.12
CA PRO A 230 14.32 2.93 -6.53
C PRO A 230 14.80 3.58 -5.23
N CYS A 231 14.84 4.92 -5.17
CA CYS A 231 15.27 5.67 -3.99
C CYS A 231 14.36 5.52 -2.76
N GLN A 232 13.19 4.90 -2.89
CA GLN A 232 12.22 4.72 -1.80
C GLN A 232 11.89 6.01 -1.02
N GLY A 233 11.90 7.17 -1.68
CA GLY A 233 11.54 8.44 -1.08
C GLY A 233 12.70 9.27 -0.53
N SER A 234 13.95 8.78 -0.60
CA SER A 234 15.08 9.43 0.07
C SER A 234 15.30 10.88 -0.35
N PHE A 235 15.04 11.23 -1.62
CA PHE A 235 15.21 12.58 -2.14
C PHE A 235 13.91 13.36 -2.22
N CYS A 236 12.85 12.74 -2.75
CA CYS A 236 11.60 13.45 -3.02
C CYS A 236 10.82 13.80 -1.75
N GLY A 237 11.00 13.06 -0.65
CA GLY A 237 10.31 13.37 0.61
C GLY A 237 10.60 14.79 1.09
N MET A 238 11.88 15.14 1.21
CA MET A 238 12.30 16.48 1.63
C MET A 238 11.88 17.56 0.63
N ARG A 239 12.02 17.31 -0.68
CA ARG A 239 11.65 18.30 -1.70
C ARG A 239 10.15 18.60 -1.70
N ILE A 240 9.32 17.57 -1.53
CA ILE A 240 7.87 17.75 -1.45
C ILE A 240 7.51 18.45 -0.13
N ALA A 241 8.13 18.07 1.00
CA ALA A 241 7.92 18.78 2.25
C ALA A 241 8.27 20.28 2.13
N SER A 242 9.44 20.61 1.57
CA SER A 242 9.84 22.01 1.29
C SER A 242 8.83 22.72 0.40
N TYR A 243 8.41 22.08 -0.68
CA TYR A 243 7.40 22.64 -1.58
C TYR A 243 6.06 22.92 -0.88
N LEU A 244 5.65 22.07 0.07
CA LEU A 244 4.44 22.28 0.85
C LEU A 244 4.58 23.43 1.86
N TYR A 245 5.78 23.69 2.40
CA TYR A 245 6.06 24.90 3.17
C TYR A 245 5.99 26.16 2.29
N ASP A 246 6.59 26.13 1.10
CA ASP A 246 6.57 27.26 0.15
C ASP A 246 5.14 27.62 -0.29
N ARG A 247 4.23 26.64 -0.28
CA ARG A 247 2.81 26.79 -0.60
C ARG A 247 1.92 27.04 0.63
N GLU A 248 2.52 27.22 1.81
CA GLU A 248 1.85 27.43 3.10
C GLU A 248 0.90 26.31 3.54
N TYR A 249 1.04 25.10 2.97
CA TYR A 249 0.31 23.90 3.41
C TYR A 249 0.91 23.29 4.67
N TYR A 250 2.22 23.42 4.87
CA TYR A 250 2.89 23.07 6.12
C TYR A 250 3.33 24.32 6.87
N ARG A 251 3.27 24.23 8.19
CA ARG A 251 3.75 25.25 9.13
C ARG A 251 4.48 24.58 10.27
N ASP A 252 5.31 25.36 10.96
CA ASP A 252 6.05 24.92 12.14
C ASP A 252 6.79 23.58 11.88
N LYS A 253 6.69 22.62 12.81
CA LYS A 253 7.38 21.32 12.73
C LYS A 253 6.60 20.23 11.99
N ALA A 254 5.36 20.49 11.57
CA ALA A 254 4.48 19.45 11.02
C ALA A 254 5.07 18.75 9.79
N GLY A 255 5.74 19.50 8.90
CA GLY A 255 6.40 18.93 7.73
C GLY A 255 7.56 17.99 8.07
N LEU A 256 8.26 18.22 9.20
CA LEU A 256 9.31 17.30 9.68
C LEU A 256 8.71 16.00 10.22
N ASP A 257 7.58 16.08 10.94
CA ASP A 257 6.87 14.91 11.45
C ASP A 257 6.32 14.05 10.31
N HIS A 258 5.68 14.68 9.31
CA HIS A 258 5.23 13.98 8.10
C HIS A 258 6.39 13.39 7.29
N LEU A 259 7.53 14.09 7.20
CA LEU A 259 8.72 13.56 6.54
C LEU A 259 9.26 12.31 7.25
N ARG A 260 9.40 12.38 8.58
CA ARG A 260 9.85 11.23 9.39
C ARG A 260 8.89 10.05 9.28
N GLN A 261 7.59 10.28 9.42
CA GLN A 261 6.58 9.23 9.30
C GLN A 261 6.68 8.55 7.93
N PHE A 262 6.83 9.35 6.87
CA PHE A 262 6.87 8.84 5.50
C PHE A 262 8.09 7.95 5.30
N LEU A 263 9.26 8.43 5.72
CA LEU A 263 10.51 7.68 5.63
C LEU A 263 10.49 6.42 6.49
N ASN A 264 9.89 6.45 7.68
CA ASN A 264 9.70 5.26 8.51
C ASN A 264 8.82 4.21 7.81
N GLU A 265 7.71 4.62 7.18
CA GLU A 265 6.88 3.73 6.37
C GLU A 265 7.61 3.20 5.13
N ARG A 266 8.52 3.98 4.57
CA ARG A 266 9.41 3.50 3.50
C ARG A 266 10.39 2.47 4.03
N PHE A 267 11.05 2.75 5.16
CA PHE A 267 12.05 1.91 5.80
C PHE A 267 11.50 0.53 6.20
N LYS A 268 10.28 0.48 6.76
CA LYS A 268 9.56 -0.78 7.06
C LYS A 268 9.54 -1.74 5.86
N GLY A 269 9.46 -1.20 4.65
CA GLY A 269 9.45 -1.98 3.41
C GLY A 269 10.81 -2.30 2.82
N VAL A 270 11.91 -1.72 3.28
CA VAL A 270 13.26 -2.04 2.79
C VAL A 270 14.07 -2.88 3.77
N ARG A 271 13.72 -2.87 5.06
CA ARG A 271 14.47 -3.53 6.13
C ARG A 271 14.81 -5.00 5.86
N SER A 272 13.89 -5.75 5.25
CA SER A 272 14.09 -7.17 4.96
C SER A 272 14.85 -7.44 3.65
N ILE A 273 15.33 -6.39 2.97
CA ILE A 273 16.01 -6.47 1.67
C ILE A 273 17.33 -5.68 1.61
N ILE A 274 17.93 -5.40 2.76
CA ILE A 274 19.19 -4.63 2.87
C ILE A 274 20.39 -5.55 2.56
N TRP A 275 20.58 -5.87 1.28
CA TRP A 275 21.77 -6.57 0.78
C TRP A 275 22.18 -6.04 -0.60
N GLY A 276 23.43 -6.32 -0.99
CA GLY A 276 23.97 -5.89 -2.28
C GLY A 276 23.79 -4.38 -2.50
N GLN A 277 23.26 -4.00 -3.66
CA GLN A 277 23.06 -2.58 -4.00
C GLN A 277 22.08 -1.85 -3.05
N GLN A 278 21.17 -2.56 -2.38
CA GLN A 278 20.26 -1.90 -1.43
C GLN A 278 20.93 -1.50 -0.12
N MET A 279 21.98 -2.20 0.28
CA MET A 279 22.76 -1.80 1.44
C MET A 279 23.40 -0.43 1.21
N ALA A 280 24.08 -0.25 0.07
CA ALA A 280 24.68 1.05 -0.29
C ALA A 280 23.65 2.17 -0.41
N GLN A 281 22.45 1.86 -0.91
CA GLN A 281 21.37 2.84 -0.97
C GLN A 281 20.82 3.20 0.42
N MET A 282 20.72 2.23 1.33
CA MET A 282 20.27 2.47 2.70
C MET A 282 21.26 3.37 3.45
N GLU A 283 22.57 3.13 3.31
CA GLU A 283 23.63 3.99 3.88
C GLU A 283 23.50 5.44 3.38
N LEU A 284 23.28 5.64 2.09
CA LEU A 284 23.05 6.97 1.54
C LEU A 284 21.77 7.62 2.10
N SER A 285 20.70 6.82 2.26
CA SER A 285 19.46 7.30 2.84
C SER A 285 19.64 7.75 4.28
N GLU A 286 20.35 6.95 5.09
CA GLU A 286 20.66 7.27 6.49
C GLU A 286 21.51 8.53 6.60
N ALA A 287 22.55 8.66 5.78
CA ALA A 287 23.40 9.86 5.76
C ALA A 287 22.58 11.13 5.45
N LEU A 288 21.59 11.04 4.56
CA LEU A 288 20.70 12.15 4.23
C LEU A 288 19.69 12.43 5.36
N HIS A 289 19.04 11.40 5.89
CA HIS A 289 17.90 11.58 6.80
C HIS A 289 18.33 11.82 8.24
N CYS A 290 19.34 11.10 8.72
CA CYS A 290 19.86 11.23 10.07
C CYS A 290 21.05 12.19 10.08
N GLY A 291 22.03 11.98 9.19
CA GLY A 291 23.26 12.77 9.18
C GLY A 291 23.06 14.25 8.82
N LEU A 292 22.35 14.52 7.72
CA LEU A 292 22.12 15.89 7.23
C LEU A 292 20.90 16.55 7.88
N LEU A 293 19.78 15.83 7.99
CA LEU A 293 18.51 16.40 8.46
C LEU A 293 18.25 16.23 9.95
N GLY A 294 19.00 15.35 10.64
CA GLY A 294 18.79 15.08 12.07
C GLY A 294 17.40 14.55 12.41
N LEU A 295 16.72 13.85 11.48
CA LEU A 295 15.34 13.40 11.67
C LEU A 295 15.19 12.41 12.83
N ASP A 296 16.25 11.68 13.16
CA ASP A 296 16.34 10.79 14.31
C ASP A 296 16.30 11.53 15.66
N GLN A 297 16.62 12.82 15.68
CA GLN A 297 16.61 13.67 16.88
C GLN A 297 15.29 14.44 17.06
N THR A 298 14.34 14.30 16.14
CA THR A 298 13.04 14.98 16.24
C THR A 298 12.16 14.29 17.28
N VAL A 299 11.48 15.06 18.14
CA VAL A 299 10.53 14.52 19.14
C VAL A 299 9.18 14.28 18.46
N ASN A 300 8.52 13.16 18.75
CA ASN A 300 7.14 12.91 18.29
C ASN A 300 6.19 13.83 19.07
N HIS A 301 5.71 14.91 18.45
CA HIS A 301 4.74 15.80 19.10
C HIS A 301 3.32 15.20 19.20
N GLY A 302 3.09 13.99 18.65
CA GLY A 302 1.85 13.24 18.80
C GLY A 302 1.77 12.33 20.04
N ASP A 303 2.89 12.09 20.74
CA ASP A 303 2.92 11.28 21.97
C ASP A 303 2.77 12.13 23.25
N GLU A 304 2.90 13.46 23.17
CA GLU A 304 2.77 14.38 24.33
C GLU A 304 1.32 14.59 24.80
N SER A 305 0.32 14.12 24.06
CA SER A 305 -1.11 14.20 24.44
C SER A 305 -1.65 12.94 25.13
N ALA A 306 -0.78 11.99 25.52
CA ALA A 306 -1.15 10.73 26.16
C ALA A 306 -0.57 10.54 27.58
N GLU A 307 -0.16 11.63 28.25
CA GLU A 307 0.13 11.65 29.70
C GLU A 307 -0.89 12.50 30.48
#